data_AF-A0A194X4R1-F1
#
_entry.id   AF-A0A194X4R1-F1
#
_cell.length_a   1.000
_cell.length_b   1.000
_cell.length_c   1.000
_cell.angle_alpha   90.00
_cell.angle_beta   90.00
_cell.angle_gamma   90.00
#
_symmetry.space_group_name_H-M   'P 1'
#
loop_
_entity.id
_entity.type
_entity.pdbx_description
1 polymer ?
#
loop_
_entity_poly.entity_id
_entity_poly.type
_entity_poly.pdbx_seq_one_letter_code
_entity_poly.pdbx_strand_id
1 'polypeptide(L)'
;MTSAKQATIAYIKYDAVSATENPYTSHIPFTVDGQQTWTNIVFDEHQMPLNDVRGKEKDDTLDLNGFSYLRYDAVNKPSDEIKSPDHPYVVEMAAWLRDVLHARHIIVYDCNVSGIRDAVLPLVLSLE
;
A
#
# COMPACT_ATOMS: atom_id res chain seq x y z
N MET A 1 -12.70 26.93 -6.79
CA MET A 1 -12.28 26.17 -5.60
C MET A 1 -12.68 24.73 -5.80
N THR A 2 -11.73 23.86 -6.09
CA THR A 2 -11.99 22.42 -6.32
C THR A 2 -12.24 21.78 -4.95
N SER A 3 -13.39 21.13 -4.76
CA SER A 3 -13.69 20.40 -3.52
C SER A 3 -12.58 19.38 -3.27
N ALA A 4 -12.03 19.36 -2.04
CA ALA A 4 -11.06 18.34 -1.66
C ALA A 4 -11.69 16.96 -1.86
N LYS A 5 -10.98 16.07 -2.56
CA LYS A 5 -11.44 14.68 -2.71
C LYS A 5 -11.37 14.03 -1.34
N GLN A 6 -12.38 13.24 -0.99
CA GLN A 6 -12.38 12.45 0.24
C GLN A 6 -12.24 10.97 -0.12
N ALA A 7 -11.59 10.23 0.77
CA ALA A 7 -11.53 8.78 0.73
C ALA A 7 -12.07 8.20 2.03
N THR A 8 -12.77 7.07 1.91
CA THR A 8 -13.05 6.18 3.04
C THR A 8 -11.87 5.25 3.22
N ILE A 9 -11.22 5.30 4.39
CA ILE A 9 -10.21 4.32 4.79
C ILE A 9 -10.83 3.44 5.87
N ALA A 10 -10.80 2.12 5.66
CA ALA A 10 -11.28 1.14 6.62
C ALA A 10 -10.09 0.53 7.38
N TYR A 11 -10.08 0.71 8.70
CA TYR A 11 -9.10 0.09 9.59
C TYR A 11 -9.70 -1.16 10.21
N ILE A 12 -8.89 -2.21 10.40
CA ILE A 12 -9.34 -3.37 11.16
C ILE A 12 -9.52 -2.95 12.62
N LYS A 13 -10.74 -3.10 13.13
CA LYS A 13 -11.08 -2.83 14.52
C LYS A 13 -10.89 -4.09 15.33
N TYR A 14 -10.09 -3.99 16.40
CA TYR A 14 -9.97 -5.08 17.35
C TYR A 14 -11.24 -5.20 18.18
N ASP A 15 -11.84 -6.38 18.20
CA ASP A 15 -13.04 -6.69 18.99
C ASP A 15 -12.86 -7.98 19.81
N ALA A 16 -13.88 -8.38 20.56
CA ALA A 16 -13.81 -9.56 21.41
C ALA A 16 -13.61 -10.86 20.60
N VAL A 17 -14.18 -10.93 19.39
CA VAL A 17 -14.07 -12.11 18.51
C VAL A 17 -12.63 -12.24 17.99
N SER A 18 -11.99 -11.13 17.65
CA SER A 18 -10.59 -11.06 17.21
C SER A 18 -9.58 -11.58 18.23
N ALA A 19 -9.97 -11.71 19.51
CA ALA A 19 -9.12 -12.26 20.57
C ALA A 19 -9.16 -13.80 20.62
N THR A 20 -10.23 -14.42 20.12
CA THR A 20 -10.43 -15.87 20.20
C THR A 20 -10.41 -16.55 18.83
N GLU A 21 -10.57 -15.79 17.75
CA GLU A 21 -10.66 -16.31 16.39
C GLU A 21 -9.67 -15.60 15.46
N ASN A 22 -9.15 -16.34 14.48
CA ASN A 22 -8.35 -15.77 13.42
C ASN A 22 -9.24 -15.00 12.42
N PRO A 23 -8.77 -13.90 11.83
CA PRO A 23 -9.51 -13.16 10.82
C PRO A 23 -9.69 -14.00 9.56
N TYR A 24 -10.90 -13.98 8.97
CA TYR A 24 -11.21 -14.70 7.74
C TYR A 24 -12.20 -13.97 6.85
N THR A 25 -12.18 -14.31 5.55
CA THR A 25 -13.24 -13.97 4.59
C THR A 25 -13.76 -15.27 3.97
N SER A 26 -15.07 -15.45 4.01
CA SER A 26 -15.78 -16.60 3.46
C SER A 26 -16.34 -16.29 2.07
N HIS A 27 -16.42 -17.31 1.22
CA HIS A 27 -17.12 -17.25 -0.06
C HIS A 27 -18.61 -17.64 0.05
N ILE A 28 -19.08 -17.96 1.26
CA ILE A 28 -20.47 -18.27 1.57
C ILE A 28 -20.88 -17.42 2.79
N PRO A 29 -21.99 -16.67 2.72
CA PRO A 29 -22.39 -15.81 3.83
C PRO A 29 -22.88 -16.65 5.01
N PHE A 30 -22.60 -16.19 6.22
CA PHE A 30 -23.13 -16.73 7.45
C PHE A 30 -23.93 -15.65 8.18
N THR A 31 -24.80 -16.07 9.10
CA THR A 31 -25.67 -15.14 9.83
C THR A 31 -25.10 -14.90 11.22
N VAL A 32 -24.81 -13.64 11.54
CA VAL A 32 -24.43 -13.18 12.88
C VAL A 32 -25.44 -12.11 13.30
N ASP A 33 -26.08 -12.28 14.46
CA ASP A 33 -27.11 -11.36 14.97
C ASP A 33 -28.22 -11.00 13.97
N GLY A 34 -28.60 -11.96 13.12
CA GLY A 34 -29.62 -11.78 12.09
C GLY A 34 -29.13 -11.04 10.83
N GLN A 35 -27.87 -10.65 10.75
CA GLN A 35 -27.25 -10.03 9.58
C GLN A 35 -26.38 -11.05 8.83
N GLN A 36 -26.45 -11.04 7.50
CA GLN A 36 -25.52 -11.79 6.67
C GLN A 36 -24.16 -11.10 6.69
N THR A 37 -23.12 -11.85 7.05
CA THR A 37 -21.73 -11.41 6.98
C THR A 37 -20.90 -12.44 6.21
N TRP A 38 -19.81 -11.95 5.64
CA TRP A 38 -18.83 -12.73 4.89
C TRP A 38 -17.51 -12.83 5.64
N THR A 39 -17.35 -12.12 6.76
CA THR A 39 -16.10 -12.04 7.50
C THR A 39 -16.38 -11.85 8.99
N ASN A 40 -15.48 -12.33 9.86
CA ASN A 40 -15.46 -11.97 11.27
C ASN A 40 -14.65 -10.69 11.55
N ILE A 41 -14.13 -10.04 10.50
CA ILE A 41 -13.36 -8.80 10.62
C ILE A 41 -14.32 -7.63 10.74
N VAL A 42 -14.17 -6.87 11.83
CA VAL A 42 -14.88 -5.60 12.02
C VAL A 42 -14.00 -4.48 11.49
N PHE A 43 -14.59 -3.57 10.73
CA PHE A 43 -13.90 -2.39 10.22
C PHE A 43 -14.37 -1.12 10.93
N ASP A 44 -13.43 -0.22 11.17
CA ASP A 44 -13.69 1.15 11.58
C ASP A 44 -13.38 2.06 10.38
N GLU A 45 -14.42 2.68 9.83
CA GLU A 45 -14.32 3.51 8.62
C GLU A 45 -14.12 4.97 8.97
N HIS A 46 -13.10 5.58 8.37
CA HIS A 46 -12.75 6.99 8.56
C HIS A 46 -12.81 7.73 7.23
N GLN A 47 -13.44 8.90 7.24
CA GLN A 47 -13.41 9.82 6.11
C GLN A 47 -12.15 10.69 6.23
N MET A 48 -11.30 10.65 5.21
CA MET A 48 -10.06 11.42 5.20
C MET A 48 -9.92 12.24 3.93
N PRO A 49 -9.41 13.49 4.01
CA PRO A 49 -9.12 14.29 2.85
C PRO A 49 -7.92 13.70 2.08
N LEU A 50 -8.07 13.56 0.77
CA LEU A 50 -6.98 13.21 -0.13
C LEU A 50 -6.26 14.48 -0.60
N ASN A 51 -4.95 14.52 -0.38
CA ASN A 51 -4.08 15.60 -0.82
C ASN A 51 -3.03 15.06 -1.79
N ASP A 52 -2.70 15.85 -2.82
CA ASP A 52 -1.54 15.58 -3.67
C ASP A 52 -0.27 16.05 -2.93
N VAL A 53 0.60 15.10 -2.63
CA VAL A 53 1.84 15.28 -1.86
C VAL A 53 3.04 15.62 -2.75
N ARG A 54 2.92 15.51 -4.08
CA ARG A 54 4.02 15.75 -5.01
C ARG A 54 4.50 17.20 -4.92
N GLY A 55 5.79 17.39 -4.62
CA GLY A 55 6.42 18.70 -4.40
C GLY A 55 6.11 19.35 -3.04
N LYS A 56 5.41 18.64 -2.15
CA LYS A 56 5.06 19.06 -0.78
C LYS A 56 5.49 18.04 0.27
N GLU A 57 6.47 17.20 -0.06
CA GLU A 57 6.89 16.07 0.76
C GLU A 57 7.40 16.50 2.14
N LYS A 58 7.92 17.72 2.25
CA LYS A 58 8.38 18.35 3.51
C LYS A 58 7.26 18.81 4.44
N ASP A 59 6.03 18.94 3.93
CA ASP A 59 4.88 19.43 4.66
C ASP A 59 4.04 18.27 5.22
N ASP A 60 4.39 17.03 4.87
CA ASP A 60 3.67 15.81 5.27
C ASP A 60 4.35 15.15 6.49
N THR A 61 3.55 14.47 7.30
CA THR A 61 3.95 13.81 8.57
C THR A 61 4.08 12.30 8.42
N LEU A 62 4.39 11.81 7.22
CA LEU A 62 4.51 10.37 6.98
C LEU A 62 5.62 9.74 7.82
N ASP A 63 6.68 10.49 8.12
CA ASP A 63 7.75 10.14 9.05
C ASP A 63 7.23 9.84 10.46
N LEU A 64 6.24 10.60 10.95
CA LEU A 64 5.61 10.36 12.25
C LEU A 64 4.85 9.03 12.32
N ASN A 65 4.52 8.44 11.17
CA ASN A 65 3.79 7.18 11.06
C ASN A 65 4.68 6.01 10.59
N GLY A 66 6.00 6.18 10.65
CA GLY A 66 6.96 5.14 10.26
C GLY A 66 7.12 4.96 8.75
N PHE A 67 6.65 5.91 7.94
CA PHE A 67 6.86 5.93 6.50
C PHE A 67 7.92 6.97 6.14
N SER A 68 8.62 6.79 5.03
CA SER A 68 9.61 7.78 4.57
C SER A 68 9.63 7.84 3.06
N TYR A 69 9.80 9.06 2.53
CA TYR A 69 10.02 9.25 1.11
C TYR A 69 11.46 8.97 0.76
N LEU A 70 11.66 8.10 -0.23
CA LEU A 70 12.96 7.89 -0.84
C LEU A 70 12.91 8.44 -2.26
N ARG A 71 13.85 9.33 -2.59
CA ARG A 71 13.99 9.86 -3.95
C ARG A 71 15.20 9.23 -4.61
N TYR A 72 14.98 8.70 -5.82
CA TYR A 72 16.02 8.13 -6.64
C TYR A 72 15.86 8.54 -8.09
N ASP A 73 16.92 9.12 -8.66
CA ASP A 73 16.94 9.51 -10.06
C ASP A 73 17.49 8.35 -10.90
N ALA A 74 16.58 7.45 -11.29
CA ALA A 74 16.93 6.24 -12.01
C ALA A 74 17.61 6.53 -13.35
N VAL A 75 18.64 5.74 -13.67
CA VAL A 75 19.37 5.76 -14.94
C VAL A 75 18.57 5.01 -16.01
N ASN A 76 18.09 3.81 -15.70
CA ASN A 76 17.38 2.96 -16.65
C ASN A 76 15.87 3.19 -16.59
N LYS A 77 15.41 4.43 -16.76
CA LYS A 77 13.97 4.74 -16.76
C LYS A 77 13.25 3.96 -17.87
N PRO A 78 12.20 3.19 -17.56
CA PRO A 78 11.46 2.45 -18.57
C PRO A 78 10.75 3.42 -19.52
N SER A 79 10.88 3.21 -20.84
CA SER A 79 10.08 3.90 -21.86
C SER A 79 8.72 3.23 -22.08
N ASP A 80 8.63 1.94 -21.75
CA ASP A 80 7.52 1.04 -22.01
C ASP A 80 7.24 0.15 -20.79
N GLU A 81 6.21 -0.68 -20.88
CA GLU A 81 5.82 -1.64 -19.83
C GLU A 81 6.97 -2.59 -19.44
N ILE A 82 7.14 -2.80 -18.14
CA ILE A 82 8.12 -3.74 -17.57
C ILE A 82 7.57 -5.17 -17.68
N LYS A 83 8.15 -5.99 -18.56
CA LYS A 83 7.66 -7.35 -18.86
C LYS A 83 8.36 -8.47 -18.08
N SER A 84 9.44 -8.17 -17.35
CA SER A 84 10.25 -9.17 -16.66
C SER A 84 10.96 -8.58 -15.44
N PRO A 85 11.18 -9.38 -14.36
CA PRO A 85 12.06 -9.02 -13.26
C PRO A 85 13.50 -8.67 -13.68
N ASP A 86 13.96 -9.16 -14.83
CA ASP A 86 15.30 -8.91 -15.34
C ASP A 86 15.44 -7.54 -16.05
N HIS A 87 14.37 -6.74 -16.09
CA HIS A 87 14.40 -5.42 -16.71
C HIS A 87 15.44 -4.52 -16.02
N PRO A 88 16.27 -3.76 -16.75
CA PRO A 88 17.35 -2.95 -16.17
C PRO A 88 16.90 -2.02 -15.03
N TYR A 89 15.73 -1.38 -15.19
CA TYR A 89 15.12 -0.58 -14.12
C TYR A 89 14.88 -1.37 -12.83
N VAL A 90 14.34 -2.58 -12.93
CA VAL A 90 13.97 -3.40 -11.77
C VAL A 90 15.22 -3.85 -11.03
N VAL A 91 16.25 -4.27 -11.77
CA VAL A 91 17.55 -4.66 -11.22
C VAL A 91 18.21 -3.46 -10.52
N GLU A 92 18.17 -2.29 -11.14
CA GLU A 92 18.69 -1.04 -10.57
C GLU A 92 17.96 -0.67 -9.27
N MET A 93 16.63 -0.66 -9.27
CA MET A 93 15.83 -0.36 -8.07
C MET A 93 16.11 -1.37 -6.95
N ALA A 94 16.17 -2.65 -7.27
CA ALA A 94 16.44 -3.69 -6.28
C ALA A 94 17.83 -3.52 -5.63
N ALA A 95 18.85 -3.17 -6.43
CA ALA A 95 20.19 -2.91 -5.94
C ALA A 95 20.23 -1.67 -5.04
N TRP A 96 19.62 -0.56 -5.49
CA TRP A 96 19.57 0.68 -4.71
C TRP A 96 18.80 0.51 -3.40
N LEU A 97 17.64 -0.14 -3.42
CA LEU A 97 16.85 -0.40 -2.21
C LEU A 97 17.58 -1.31 -1.22
N ARG A 98 18.32 -2.31 -1.73
CA ARG A 98 19.15 -3.18 -0.87
C ARG A 98 20.21 -2.37 -0.12
N ASP A 99 20.84 -1.41 -0.81
CA ASP A 99 21.86 -0.54 -0.21
C ASP A 99 21.26 0.40 0.84
N VAL A 100 20.18 1.10 0.49
CA VAL A 100 19.53 2.08 1.37
C VAL A 100 18.92 1.45 2.61
N LEU A 101 18.30 0.27 2.47
CA LEU A 101 17.55 -0.37 3.54
C LEU A 101 18.36 -1.42 4.30
N HIS A 102 19.59 -1.71 3.83
CA HIS A 102 20.41 -2.82 4.31
C HIS A 102 19.65 -4.16 4.36
N ALA A 103 18.69 -4.34 3.45
CA ALA A 103 17.80 -5.49 3.45
C ALA A 103 18.50 -6.75 2.92
N ARG A 104 18.25 -7.89 3.56
CA ARG A 104 18.77 -9.19 3.08
C ARG A 104 18.11 -9.61 1.76
N HIS A 105 16.82 -9.35 1.63
CA HIS A 105 16.00 -9.70 0.47
C HIS A 105 15.21 -8.47 0.02
N ILE A 106 15.19 -8.23 -1.30
CA ILE A 106 14.40 -7.19 -1.94
C ILE A 106 13.70 -7.84 -3.11
N ILE A 107 12.39 -7.62 -3.21
CA ILE A 107 11.59 -8.01 -4.37
C ILE A 107 10.90 -6.74 -4.86
N VAL A 108 11.09 -6.42 -6.14
CA VAL A 108 10.51 -5.25 -6.78
C VAL A 108 9.47 -5.75 -7.78
N TYR A 109 8.24 -5.30 -7.63
CA TYR A 109 7.16 -5.55 -8.57
C TYR A 109 6.72 -4.23 -9.18
N ASP A 110 6.49 -4.24 -10.49
CA ASP A 110 5.72 -3.19 -11.15
C ASP A 110 4.24 -3.56 -11.04
N CYS A 111 3.43 -2.67 -10.48
CA CYS A 111 1.99 -2.85 -10.40
C CYS A 111 1.31 -1.64 -11.01
N ASN A 112 0.73 -1.84 -12.19
CA ASN A 112 -0.29 -0.94 -12.71
C ASN A 112 -1.60 -1.26 -11.98
N VAL A 113 -1.97 -0.43 -11.00
CA VAL A 113 -3.31 -0.48 -10.40
C VAL A 113 -4.31 0.03 -11.44
N SER A 114 -4.77 -0.88 -12.31
CA SER A 114 -5.76 -0.59 -13.33
C SER A 114 -7.09 -0.23 -12.67
N GLY A 115 -7.32 1.07 -12.49
CA GLY A 115 -8.51 1.63 -11.84
C GLY A 115 -8.30 3.01 -11.24
N ILE A 116 -7.04 3.37 -10.92
CA ILE A 116 -6.67 4.72 -10.45
C ILE A 116 -5.63 5.25 -11.44
N ARG A 117 -5.98 6.31 -12.18
CA ARG A 117 -5.23 6.83 -13.34
C ARG A 117 -3.86 7.47 -13.03
N ASP A 118 -3.32 7.29 -11.84
CA ASP A 118 -1.98 7.76 -11.47
C ASP A 118 -1.33 6.67 -10.59
N ALA A 119 -0.42 5.89 -11.18
CA ALA A 119 0.19 4.75 -10.51
C ALA A 119 1.16 5.21 -9.41
N VAL A 120 0.96 4.69 -8.20
CA VAL A 120 1.96 4.65 -7.12
C VAL A 120 2.41 3.19 -7.04
N LEU A 121 3.71 2.95 -7.17
CA LEU A 121 4.32 1.64 -7.00
C LEU A 121 4.24 1.22 -5.52
N PRO A 122 3.52 0.14 -5.14
CA PRO A 122 3.62 -0.40 -3.80
C PRO A 122 4.92 -1.21 -3.69
N LEU A 123 5.88 -0.68 -2.94
CA LEU A 123 7.05 -1.42 -2.50
C LEU A 123 6.68 -2.20 -1.23
N VAL A 124 6.61 -3.53 -1.32
CA VAL A 124 6.48 -4.40 -0.13
C VAL A 124 7.88 -4.84 0.30
N LEU A 125 8.36 -4.29 1.40
CA LEU A 125 9.61 -4.69 2.04
C LEU A 125 9.28 -5.73 3.12
N SER A 126 9.80 -6.94 2.96
CA SER A 126 9.86 -7.91 4.06
C SER A 126 11.17 -7.68 4.80
N LEU A 127 11.10 -7.01 5.95
CA LEU A 127 12.22 -6.94 6.90
C LEU A 127 12.06 -8.09 7.89
N GLU A 128 12.76 -9.20 7.63
CA GLU A 128 13.12 -10.20 8.64
C GLU A 128 14.62 -10.12 8.93
#